data_AF-A0A955FW64-F1
#
_entry.id   AF-A0A955FW64-F1
#
_cell.length_a   1.000
_cell.length_b   1.000
_cell.length_c   1.000
_cell.angle_alpha   90.00
_cell.angle_beta   90.00
_cell.angle_gamma   90.00
#
_symmetry.space_group_name_H-M   'P 1'
#
loop_
_entity.id
_entity.type
_entity.pdbx_description
1 polymer ?
#
loop_
_entity_poly.entity_id
_entity_poly.type
_entity_poly.pdbx_seq_one_letter_code
_entity_poly.pdbx_strand_id
1 'polypeptide(L)'
;MNQSNIRNFCIIAHIDHGKSTLADRMMEMTRTVEKRDMKSQLLDSMDLEREKGITIKLAPVRMKYKDCDLNLIDTPGHVDFSYEVSRSLQACEGAVLVVDASQGIQAQTLANVYLALEQDLVIIPVLNKVDLPAADVPRVSKEVINLLGCDESDIIQISAKTGENVDQVLEAIIERVPPPVSPLTSSLLQDSSSVKGLPFDKESALRVPTRALIFDSYYDDYRGVILYLRVIDGTIKKSDAIKMLATSANGIALEVGHLAPTMSPDPELSTGEIGYMVTNLKTTRDARVGDTVTVARAMAVEPLPGYKDVKPFVYAGFFPVSNEDYQDLKDAIEKLSLSDSALQFEPENSPVLGFGVRIGFLGLLHMDIVRERLEREYSLDLVVTNPSTDYHISMTNGDELDIKSASELPDRAQVEEIREPWIKGEIVVPQEYIGAVIQLIVGKRGRQNNLSYIDERALISFEAPLANLLTDFYDQLKSVTSGYGSFNYELADYRAEDLVRVDFYVGGEMVDALSVMCHRSEADALGRDVTKKLKEVVPRQSFEVALQAAIGGRYIARETIGAYRKDVTGYLYGGDVSRKKKLLAKQAKGKKRMKRFGKVDIPSEAFTVMLKRD
;
A
#
# COMPACT_ATOMS: atom_id res chain seq x y z
N MET A 1 8.60 14.73 -32.31
CA MET A 1 7.98 15.95 -31.76
C MET A 1 9.06 16.97 -31.42
N ASN A 2 8.74 18.23 -31.13
CA ASN A 2 9.75 19.19 -30.65
C ASN A 2 9.77 19.16 -29.12
N GLN A 3 10.93 18.84 -28.53
CA GLN A 3 11.12 18.66 -27.08
C GLN A 3 10.70 19.90 -26.28
N SER A 4 10.85 21.11 -26.85
CA SER A 4 10.43 22.37 -26.23
C SER A 4 8.94 22.47 -25.94
N ASN A 5 8.11 21.67 -26.62
CA ASN A 5 6.65 21.72 -26.55
C ASN A 5 6.07 20.60 -25.68
N ILE A 6 6.91 19.78 -25.05
CA ILE A 6 6.49 18.71 -24.16
C ILE A 6 6.41 19.27 -22.74
N ARG A 7 5.36 18.90 -21.99
CA ARG A 7 5.25 19.14 -20.54
C ARG A 7 4.88 17.85 -19.85
N ASN A 8 5.75 17.35 -18.97
CA ASN A 8 5.47 16.18 -18.15
C ASN A 8 5.09 16.64 -16.76
N PHE A 9 3.89 16.28 -16.32
CA PHE A 9 3.41 16.66 -15.00
C PHE A 9 2.57 15.55 -14.38
N CYS A 10 2.45 15.61 -13.06
CA CYS A 10 1.61 14.72 -12.28
C CYS A 10 0.58 15.52 -11.48
N ILE A 11 -0.45 14.85 -10.97
CA ILE A 11 -1.40 15.46 -10.03
C ILE A 11 -1.22 14.81 -8.66
N ILE A 12 -0.82 15.61 -7.67
CA ILE A 12 -0.65 15.17 -6.29
C ILE A 12 -1.77 15.73 -5.42
N ALA A 13 -2.39 14.88 -4.62
CA ALA A 13 -3.53 15.26 -3.78
C ALA A 13 -3.70 14.30 -2.60
N HIS A 14 -4.45 14.71 -1.58
CA HIS A 14 -5.00 13.76 -0.61
C HIS A 14 -6.17 12.98 -1.24
N ILE A 15 -6.52 11.84 -0.64
CA ILE A 15 -7.72 11.08 -1.02
C ILE A 15 -8.95 12.00 -1.00
N ASP A 16 -9.82 11.82 -1.99
CA ASP A 16 -11.04 12.60 -2.20
C ASP A 16 -10.87 14.09 -2.52
N HIS A 17 -9.66 14.63 -2.66
CA HIS A 17 -9.47 16.05 -3.07
C HIS A 17 -9.84 16.32 -4.53
N GLY A 18 -10.16 15.29 -5.32
CA GLY A 18 -10.68 15.40 -6.68
C GLY A 18 -9.64 15.27 -7.80
N LYS A 19 -8.56 14.50 -7.56
CA LYS A 19 -7.50 14.19 -8.53
C LYS A 19 -8.04 13.59 -9.84
N SER A 20 -8.73 12.44 -9.77
CA SER A 20 -9.29 11.78 -10.96
C SER A 20 -10.30 12.66 -11.70
N THR A 21 -11.13 13.41 -10.96
CA THR A 21 -12.10 14.34 -11.55
C THR A 21 -11.43 15.48 -12.30
N LEU A 22 -10.29 15.99 -11.80
CA LEU A 22 -9.51 17.00 -12.49
C LEU A 22 -8.88 16.44 -13.77
N ALA A 23 -8.31 15.24 -13.70
CA ALA A 23 -7.75 14.55 -14.87
C ALA A 23 -8.80 14.35 -15.97
N ASP A 24 -10.01 13.89 -15.62
CA ASP A 24 -11.12 13.76 -16.56
C ASP A 24 -11.48 15.08 -17.23
N ARG A 25 -11.53 16.16 -16.44
CA ARG A 25 -11.88 17.48 -16.96
C ARG A 25 -10.82 18.02 -17.92
N MET A 26 -9.54 17.80 -17.60
CA MET A 26 -8.45 18.14 -18.51
C MET A 26 -8.60 17.39 -19.84
N MET A 27 -8.84 16.07 -19.81
CA MET A 27 -9.04 15.26 -21.02
C MET A 27 -10.24 15.71 -21.86
N GLU A 28 -11.34 16.13 -21.22
CA GLU A 28 -12.51 16.69 -21.92
C GLU A 28 -12.15 18.00 -22.63
N MET A 29 -11.45 18.91 -21.94
CA MET A 29 -11.09 20.23 -22.47
C MET A 29 -10.07 20.15 -23.60
N THR A 30 -9.13 19.21 -23.53
CA THR A 30 -8.17 18.95 -24.61
C THR A 30 -8.76 18.16 -25.77
N ARG A 31 -10.02 17.72 -25.67
CA ARG A 31 -10.71 16.86 -26.64
C ARG A 31 -9.95 15.56 -26.92
N THR A 32 -9.19 15.09 -25.93
CA THR A 32 -8.48 13.81 -26.02
C THR A 32 -9.46 12.64 -26.03
N VAL A 33 -10.63 12.82 -25.41
CA VAL A 33 -11.75 11.86 -25.44
C VAL A 33 -12.99 12.58 -25.98
N GLU A 34 -13.75 11.91 -26.87
CA GLU A 34 -15.03 12.46 -27.32
C GLU A 34 -16.05 12.44 -26.17
N LYS A 35 -16.91 13.46 -26.09
CA LYS A 35 -17.92 13.59 -25.02
C LYS A 35 -18.83 12.37 -24.85
N ARG A 36 -19.04 11.60 -25.92
CA ARG A 36 -19.85 10.37 -25.90
C ARG A 36 -19.16 9.19 -25.19
N ASP A 37 -17.83 9.19 -25.19
CA ASP A 37 -16.99 8.14 -24.63
C ASP A 37 -16.50 8.50 -23.22
N MET A 38 -16.79 9.74 -22.77
CA MET A 38 -16.53 10.21 -21.42
C MET A 38 -17.35 9.41 -20.40
N LYS A 39 -16.63 8.77 -19.48
CA LYS A 39 -17.17 8.19 -18.25
C LYS A 39 -16.58 8.97 -17.08
N SER A 40 -17.28 9.00 -15.94
CA SER A 40 -16.69 9.50 -14.71
C SER A 40 -15.51 8.61 -14.32
N GLN A 41 -14.39 9.21 -13.93
CA GLN A 41 -13.16 8.54 -13.51
C GLN A 41 -12.64 7.61 -14.60
N LEU A 42 -12.27 8.18 -15.75
CA LEU A 42 -11.93 7.42 -16.95
C LEU A 42 -10.59 6.69 -16.83
N LEU A 43 -9.66 7.22 -16.03
CA LEU A 43 -8.36 6.60 -15.73
C LEU A 43 -8.44 5.50 -14.68
N ASP A 44 -9.47 5.55 -13.83
CA ASP A 44 -9.75 4.51 -12.85
C ASP A 44 -10.38 3.32 -13.61
N SER A 45 -9.51 2.40 -14.01
CA SER A 45 -9.83 1.27 -14.88
C SER A 45 -10.45 0.11 -14.11
N MET A 46 -10.09 -0.04 -12.83
CA MET A 46 -10.57 -1.12 -11.97
C MET A 46 -11.88 -0.72 -11.28
N ASP A 47 -12.80 -1.67 -11.11
CA ASP A 47 -14.06 -1.40 -10.40
C ASP A 47 -13.80 -0.97 -8.95
N LEU A 48 -12.75 -1.52 -8.34
CA LEU A 48 -12.32 -1.18 -6.99
C LEU A 48 -11.89 0.29 -6.82
N GLU A 49 -11.20 0.85 -7.82
CA GLU A 49 -10.76 2.24 -7.82
C GLU A 49 -11.97 3.19 -7.77
N ARG A 50 -13.00 2.88 -8.57
CA ARG A 50 -14.24 3.66 -8.63
C ARG A 50 -15.06 3.56 -7.36
N GLU A 51 -15.14 2.38 -6.75
CA GLU A 51 -15.91 2.18 -5.52
C GLU A 51 -15.25 2.85 -4.31
N LYS A 52 -13.93 2.74 -4.18
CA LYS A 52 -13.17 3.32 -3.07
C LYS A 52 -12.75 4.77 -3.30
N GLY A 53 -12.95 5.31 -4.51
CA GLY A 53 -12.59 6.69 -4.86
C GLY A 53 -11.07 6.94 -4.84
N ILE A 54 -10.27 5.90 -5.01
CA ILE A 54 -8.80 5.95 -4.98
C ILE A 54 -8.23 5.48 -6.31
N THR A 55 -7.11 6.08 -6.72
CA THR A 55 -6.31 5.57 -7.82
C THR A 55 -5.31 4.57 -7.27
N ILE A 56 -5.39 3.33 -7.74
CA ILE A 56 -4.55 2.22 -7.32
C ILE A 56 -3.43 2.02 -8.36
N LYS A 57 -3.80 2.03 -9.64
CA LYS A 57 -2.86 1.92 -10.77
C LYS A 57 -2.63 3.27 -11.41
N LEU A 58 -1.37 3.48 -11.75
CA LEU A 58 -0.97 4.66 -12.47
C LEU A 58 -1.32 4.52 -13.95
N ALA A 59 -1.86 5.59 -14.55
CA ALA A 59 -2.12 5.65 -15.98
C ALA A 59 -1.53 6.94 -16.56
N PRO A 60 -0.52 6.86 -17.44
CA PRO A 60 -0.06 8.03 -18.16
C PRO A 60 -1.02 8.38 -19.30
N VAL A 61 -1.24 9.66 -19.56
CA VAL A 61 -2.07 10.15 -20.66
C VAL A 61 -1.39 11.30 -21.35
N ARG A 62 -1.27 11.21 -22.67
CA ARG A 62 -0.84 12.31 -23.54
C ARG A 62 -2.07 13.06 -24.04
N MET A 63 -2.12 14.34 -23.71
CA MET A 63 -3.14 15.28 -24.16
C MET A 63 -2.51 16.32 -25.08
N LYS A 64 -3.21 16.70 -26.15
CA LYS A 64 -2.81 17.81 -27.01
C LYS A 64 -3.57 19.05 -26.63
N TYR A 65 -2.86 20.10 -26.26
CA TYR A 65 -3.47 21.38 -25.94
C TYR A 65 -2.67 22.52 -26.56
N LYS A 66 -3.33 23.30 -27.42
CA LYS A 66 -2.67 24.30 -28.28
C LYS A 66 -1.52 23.63 -29.07
N ASP A 67 -0.32 24.18 -29.04
CA ASP A 67 0.87 23.64 -29.72
C ASP A 67 1.76 22.79 -28.81
N CYS A 68 1.26 22.35 -27.64
CA CYS A 68 1.99 21.58 -26.64
C CYS A 68 1.41 20.17 -26.44
N ASP A 69 2.31 19.21 -26.20
CA ASP A 69 1.99 17.85 -25.77
C ASP A 69 2.11 17.78 -24.24
N LEU A 70 0.97 17.64 -23.57
CA LEU A 70 0.85 17.56 -22.12
C LEU A 70 0.77 16.09 -21.71
N ASN A 71 1.82 15.57 -21.05
CA ASN A 71 1.82 14.22 -20.51
C ASN A 71 1.46 14.28 -19.03
N LEU A 72 0.27 13.77 -18.71
CA LEU A 72 -0.22 13.60 -17.34
C LEU A 72 0.19 12.22 -16.83
N ILE A 73 0.74 12.17 -15.63
CA ILE A 73 0.87 10.95 -14.83
C ILE A 73 -0.08 11.04 -13.64
N ASP A 74 -1.09 10.17 -13.60
CA ASP A 74 -2.01 10.12 -12.46
C ASP A 74 -1.44 9.24 -11.34
N THR A 75 -1.03 9.86 -10.22
CA THR A 75 -0.31 9.15 -9.14
C THR A 75 -1.24 8.63 -8.07
N PRO A 76 -1.01 7.45 -7.46
CA PRO A 76 -1.75 7.00 -6.29
C PRO A 76 -1.74 8.03 -5.15
N GLY A 77 -2.83 8.14 -4.40
CA GLY A 77 -2.94 9.08 -3.27
C GLY A 77 -2.60 8.48 -1.90
N HIS A 78 -2.33 7.17 -1.84
CA HIS A 78 -2.19 6.43 -0.59
C HIS A 78 -0.72 6.07 -0.27
N VAL A 79 -0.42 5.99 1.01
CA VAL A 79 0.94 5.85 1.58
C VAL A 79 1.60 4.51 1.23
N ASP A 80 0.80 3.44 1.16
CA ASP A 80 1.22 2.10 0.74
C ASP A 80 1.84 2.08 -0.68
N PHE A 81 1.56 3.08 -1.51
CA PHE A 81 2.08 3.23 -2.88
C PHE A 81 3.07 4.40 -3.01
N SER A 82 3.68 4.82 -1.90
CA SER A 82 4.62 5.95 -1.86
C SER A 82 5.82 5.76 -2.79
N TYR A 83 6.26 4.51 -3.01
CA TYR A 83 7.33 4.21 -3.95
C TYR A 83 6.93 4.54 -5.39
N GLU A 84 5.77 4.05 -5.82
CA GLU A 84 5.19 4.33 -7.15
C GLU A 84 4.98 5.83 -7.34
N VAL A 85 4.45 6.54 -6.33
CA VAL A 85 4.32 8.00 -6.36
C VAL A 85 5.68 8.66 -6.57
N SER A 86 6.70 8.30 -5.78
CA SER A 86 8.05 8.85 -5.93
C SER A 86 8.63 8.63 -7.34
N ARG A 87 8.43 7.44 -7.94
CA ARG A 87 8.90 7.15 -9.31
C ARG A 87 8.18 7.98 -10.36
N SER A 88 6.89 8.20 -10.16
CA SER A 88 6.05 9.02 -11.02
C SER A 88 6.46 10.49 -10.99
N LEU A 89 6.79 10.99 -9.81
CA LEU A 89 7.32 12.35 -9.63
C LEU A 89 8.64 12.52 -10.38
N GLN A 90 9.54 11.53 -10.33
CA GLN A 90 10.78 11.56 -11.12
C GLN A 90 10.57 11.54 -12.64
N ALA A 91 9.42 11.03 -13.08
CA ALA A 91 9.04 11.06 -14.49
C ALA A 91 8.45 12.42 -14.93
N CYS A 92 8.37 13.42 -14.05
CA CYS A 92 7.77 14.71 -14.34
C CYS A 92 8.75 15.88 -14.15
N GLU A 93 8.38 17.04 -14.71
CA GLU A 93 9.03 18.34 -14.49
C GLU A 93 8.20 19.24 -13.55
N GLY A 94 6.92 18.90 -13.35
CA GLY A 94 6.01 19.64 -12.51
C GLY A 94 4.97 18.77 -11.83
N ALA A 95 4.35 19.32 -10.80
CA ALA A 95 3.30 18.68 -10.03
C ALA A 95 2.15 19.67 -9.79
N VAL A 96 0.93 19.26 -10.12
CA VAL A 96 -0.28 20.01 -9.80
C VAL A 96 -0.73 19.56 -8.41
N LEU A 97 -0.60 20.44 -7.42
CA LEU A 97 -1.00 20.19 -6.04
C LEU A 97 -2.47 20.53 -5.86
N VAL A 98 -3.32 19.51 -5.73
CA VAL A 98 -4.76 19.68 -5.56
C VAL A 98 -5.15 19.63 -4.08
N VAL A 99 -5.65 20.75 -3.58
CA VAL A 99 -6.14 20.89 -2.21
C VAL A 99 -7.64 21.17 -2.22
N ASP A 100 -8.41 20.41 -1.46
CA ASP A 100 -9.85 20.64 -1.32
C ASP A 100 -10.11 21.91 -0.49
N ALA A 101 -10.81 22.88 -1.07
CA ALA A 101 -11.12 24.15 -0.42
C ALA A 101 -12.02 24.01 0.84
N SER A 102 -12.72 22.88 1.00
CA SER A 102 -13.53 22.59 2.21
C SER A 102 -12.72 21.91 3.30
N GLN A 103 -11.74 21.07 2.94
CA GLN A 103 -10.97 20.28 3.92
C GLN A 103 -9.65 20.93 4.29
N GLY A 104 -8.95 21.58 3.36
CA GLY A 104 -7.61 22.12 3.57
C GLY A 104 -6.50 21.07 3.53
N ILE A 105 -5.34 21.40 4.10
CA ILE A 105 -4.14 20.55 4.04
C ILE A 105 -4.27 19.31 4.93
N GLN A 106 -3.88 18.16 4.39
CA GLN A 106 -3.91 16.86 5.06
C GLN A 106 -2.50 16.25 5.13
N ALA A 107 -2.30 15.20 5.93
CA ALA A 107 -1.00 14.55 6.11
C ALA A 107 -0.39 14.05 4.79
N GLN A 108 -1.20 13.46 3.90
CA GLN A 108 -0.73 13.01 2.57
C GLN A 108 -0.40 14.18 1.64
N THR A 109 -1.07 15.32 1.80
CA THR A 109 -0.72 16.55 1.07
C THR A 109 0.71 16.97 1.40
N LEU A 110 1.07 16.98 2.69
CA LEU A 110 2.42 17.32 3.15
C LEU A 110 3.45 16.32 2.61
N ALA A 111 3.20 15.02 2.78
CA ALA A 111 4.10 13.96 2.31
C ALA A 111 4.40 14.09 0.81
N ASN A 112 3.36 14.28 -0.01
CA ASN A 112 3.51 14.42 -1.45
C ASN A 112 4.22 15.72 -1.86
N VAL A 113 4.01 16.82 -1.12
CA VAL A 113 4.72 18.08 -1.36
C VAL A 113 6.20 17.93 -1.05
N TYR A 114 6.57 17.28 0.07
CA TYR A 114 7.98 17.02 0.37
C TYR A 114 8.64 16.15 -0.70
N LEU A 115 7.97 15.08 -1.16
CA LEU A 115 8.47 14.26 -2.26
C LEU A 115 8.64 15.05 -3.57
N ALA A 116 7.73 15.98 -3.88
CA ALA A 116 7.84 16.82 -5.07
C ALA A 116 8.99 17.83 -4.97
N LEU A 117 9.21 18.42 -3.79
CA LEU A 117 10.33 19.32 -3.51
C LEU A 117 11.68 18.60 -3.57
N GLU A 118 11.77 17.37 -3.04
CA GLU A 118 12.98 16.53 -3.13
C GLU A 118 13.38 16.18 -4.58
N GLN A 119 12.43 16.22 -5.51
CA GLN A 119 12.67 15.99 -6.95
C GLN A 119 12.75 17.31 -7.76
N ASP A 120 12.87 18.46 -7.09
CA ASP A 120 12.98 19.78 -7.70
C ASP A 120 11.84 20.09 -8.71
N LEU A 121 10.62 19.57 -8.47
CA LEU A 121 9.49 19.79 -9.36
C LEU A 121 8.89 21.18 -9.20
N VAL A 122 8.42 21.76 -10.31
CA VAL A 122 7.60 22.97 -10.25
C VAL A 122 6.21 22.62 -9.74
N ILE A 123 5.86 23.13 -8.56
CA ILE A 123 4.55 22.90 -7.93
C ILE A 123 3.56 23.99 -8.35
N ILE A 124 2.42 23.58 -8.90
CA ILE A 124 1.30 24.46 -9.23
C ILE A 124 0.19 24.23 -8.20
N PRO A 125 -0.03 25.18 -7.26
CA PRO A 125 -1.07 25.04 -6.26
C PRO A 125 -2.46 25.28 -6.86
N VAL A 126 -3.36 24.33 -6.63
CA VAL A 126 -4.75 24.35 -7.13
C VAL A 126 -5.72 24.09 -5.98
N LEU A 127 -6.62 25.04 -5.75
CA LEU A 127 -7.73 24.91 -4.82
C LEU A 127 -8.95 24.37 -5.56
N ASN A 128 -9.35 23.14 -5.24
CA ASN A 128 -10.48 22.47 -5.87
C ASN A 128 -11.76 22.54 -5.01
N LYS A 129 -12.90 22.24 -5.62
CA LYS A 129 -14.23 22.21 -5.00
C LYS A 129 -14.72 23.56 -4.46
N VAL A 130 -14.34 24.65 -5.12
CA VAL A 130 -14.82 26.00 -4.78
C VAL A 130 -16.33 26.18 -4.98
N ASP A 131 -16.97 25.24 -5.70
CA ASP A 131 -18.43 25.18 -5.88
C ASP A 131 -19.19 24.74 -4.62
N LEU A 132 -18.51 24.15 -3.64
CA LEU A 132 -19.17 23.66 -2.43
C LEU A 132 -19.52 24.82 -1.48
N PRO A 133 -20.73 24.83 -0.88
CA PRO A 133 -21.08 25.84 0.13
C PRO A 133 -20.18 25.84 1.37
N ALA A 134 -19.53 24.70 1.65
CA ALA A 134 -18.58 24.53 2.74
C ALA A 134 -17.14 24.89 2.37
N ALA A 135 -16.88 25.35 1.14
CA ALA A 135 -15.54 25.77 0.71
C ALA A 135 -15.13 27.06 1.43
N ASP A 136 -13.94 27.02 2.05
CA ASP A 136 -13.34 28.16 2.74
C ASP A 136 -12.04 28.55 2.05
N VAL A 137 -12.20 29.18 0.88
CA VAL A 137 -11.08 29.59 0.01
C VAL A 137 -10.08 30.50 0.75
N PRO A 138 -10.48 31.56 1.48
CA PRO A 138 -9.52 32.44 2.15
C PRO A 138 -8.66 31.73 3.21
N ARG A 139 -9.24 30.79 3.95
CA ARG A 139 -8.51 30.02 4.97
C ARG A 139 -7.53 29.06 4.32
N VAL A 140 -7.98 28.26 3.35
CA VAL A 140 -7.13 27.24 2.72
C VAL A 140 -6.04 27.87 1.84
N SER A 141 -6.30 29.01 1.19
CA SER A 141 -5.24 29.77 0.51
C SER A 141 -4.09 30.12 1.45
N LYS A 142 -4.38 30.57 2.68
CA LYS A 142 -3.34 30.88 3.68
C LYS A 142 -2.55 29.64 4.09
N GLU A 143 -3.22 28.51 4.30
CA GLU A 143 -2.54 27.24 4.60
C GLU A 143 -1.55 26.86 3.48
N VAL A 144 -1.97 26.99 2.22
CA VAL A 144 -1.13 26.67 1.05
C VAL A 144 0.04 27.64 0.91
N ILE A 145 -0.18 28.95 1.13
CA ILE A 145 0.88 29.97 1.16
C ILE A 145 1.90 29.65 2.26
N ASN A 146 1.44 29.30 3.45
CA ASN A 146 2.31 28.94 4.57
C ASN A 146 3.13 27.67 4.29
N LEU A 147 2.56 26.71 3.55
CA LEU A 147 3.23 25.47 3.19
C LEU A 147 4.28 25.66 2.08
N LEU A 148 3.90 26.28 0.97
CA LEU A 148 4.74 26.39 -0.23
C LEU A 148 5.60 27.66 -0.25
N GLY A 149 5.26 28.67 0.54
CA GLY A 149 5.88 30.00 0.46
C GLY A 149 5.58 30.74 -0.84
N CYS A 150 4.46 30.43 -1.51
CA CYS A 150 4.05 31.06 -2.78
C CYS A 150 3.16 32.30 -2.56
N ASP A 151 2.95 33.09 -3.62
CA ASP A 151 2.04 34.24 -3.57
C ASP A 151 0.59 33.79 -3.76
N GLU A 152 -0.36 34.55 -3.23
CA GLU A 152 -1.80 34.26 -3.38
C GLU A 152 -2.23 34.22 -4.86
N SER A 153 -1.57 35.00 -5.72
CA SER A 153 -1.79 35.00 -7.18
C SER A 153 -1.34 33.71 -7.87
N ASP A 154 -0.50 32.90 -7.22
CA ASP A 154 -0.05 31.64 -7.80
C ASP A 154 -1.08 30.53 -7.66
N ILE A 155 -2.04 30.68 -6.74
CA ILE A 155 -3.05 29.69 -6.39
C ILE A 155 -4.24 29.78 -7.35
N ILE A 156 -4.47 28.70 -8.09
CA ILE A 156 -5.55 28.61 -9.07
C ILE A 156 -6.79 28.02 -8.40
N GLN A 157 -7.88 28.78 -8.35
CA GLN A 157 -9.14 28.37 -7.77
C GLN A 157 -10.03 27.73 -8.84
N ILE A 158 -10.37 26.46 -8.67
CA ILE A 158 -11.11 25.67 -9.66
C ILE A 158 -12.27 24.88 -9.05
N SER A 159 -13.17 24.45 -9.94
CA SER A 159 -14.04 23.31 -9.65
C SER A 159 -13.90 22.28 -10.76
N ALA A 160 -13.24 21.15 -10.44
CA ALA A 160 -13.13 20.03 -11.37
C ALA A 160 -14.52 19.46 -11.76
N LYS A 161 -15.50 19.58 -10.86
CA LYS A 161 -16.87 19.12 -11.07
C LYS A 161 -17.65 19.96 -12.08
N THR A 162 -17.54 21.28 -12.03
CA THR A 162 -18.23 22.16 -12.99
C THR A 162 -17.37 22.45 -14.23
N GLY A 163 -16.05 22.31 -14.12
CA GLY A 163 -15.07 22.70 -15.13
C GLY A 163 -14.62 24.16 -15.02
N GLU A 164 -15.05 24.88 -13.98
CA GLU A 164 -14.67 26.28 -13.75
C GLU A 164 -13.15 26.42 -13.54
N ASN A 165 -12.53 27.33 -14.32
CA ASN A 165 -11.11 27.71 -14.30
C ASN A 165 -10.10 26.57 -14.55
N VAL A 166 -10.54 25.39 -15.02
CA VAL A 166 -9.61 24.28 -15.34
C VAL A 166 -8.73 24.61 -16.56
N ASP A 167 -9.21 25.47 -17.45
CA ASP A 167 -8.41 26.04 -18.54
C ASP A 167 -7.19 26.83 -18.02
N GLN A 168 -7.33 27.57 -16.93
CA GLN A 168 -6.22 28.30 -16.31
C GLN A 168 -5.14 27.36 -15.78
N VAL A 169 -5.52 26.17 -15.29
CA VAL A 169 -4.55 25.14 -14.87
C VAL A 169 -3.77 24.61 -16.08
N LEU A 170 -4.44 24.34 -17.20
CA LEU A 170 -3.78 23.92 -18.44
C LEU A 170 -2.81 24.99 -18.97
N GLU A 171 -3.19 26.26 -18.88
CA GLU A 171 -2.33 27.38 -19.25
C GLU A 171 -1.12 27.53 -18.32
N ALA A 172 -1.34 27.43 -17.01
CA ALA A 172 -0.26 27.47 -16.02
C ALA A 172 0.73 26.32 -16.19
N ILE A 173 0.27 25.12 -16.58
CA ILE A 173 1.17 23.99 -16.89
C ILE A 173 2.09 24.34 -18.07
N ILE A 174 1.57 24.96 -19.13
CA ILE A 174 2.38 25.34 -20.30
C ILE A 174 3.42 26.42 -19.93
N GLU A 175 3.00 27.40 -19.13
CA GLU A 175 3.82 28.56 -18.77
C GLU A 175 4.88 28.24 -17.71
N ARG A 176 4.50 27.52 -16.64
CA ARG A 176 5.34 27.34 -15.45
C ARG A 176 6.15 26.05 -15.46
N VAL A 177 5.63 24.94 -16.01
CA VAL A 177 6.36 23.67 -16.04
C VAL A 177 7.43 23.74 -17.14
N PRO A 178 8.70 23.43 -16.84
CA PRO A 178 9.74 23.45 -17.85
C PRO A 178 9.58 22.28 -18.83
N PRO A 179 10.09 22.41 -20.08
CA PRO A 179 10.19 21.26 -20.97
C PRO A 179 11.19 20.23 -20.40
N PRO A 180 11.02 18.93 -20.69
CA PRO A 180 11.97 17.91 -20.28
C PRO A 180 13.34 18.20 -20.88
N VAL A 181 14.40 18.05 -20.09
CA VAL A 181 15.79 18.25 -20.53
C VAL A 181 16.54 16.92 -20.45
N SER A 182 17.35 16.61 -21.48
CA SER A 182 18.27 15.48 -21.43
C SER A 182 19.58 15.93 -20.76
N PRO A 183 19.99 15.34 -19.63
CA PRO A 183 21.24 15.67 -18.97
C PRO A 183 22.44 15.48 -19.89
N LEU A 184 22.46 14.39 -20.68
CA LEU A 184 23.58 14.04 -21.55
C LEU A 184 23.65 14.86 -22.83
N THR A 185 22.49 15.26 -23.37
CA THR A 185 22.45 16.14 -24.55
C THR A 185 22.90 17.55 -24.17
N SER A 186 22.56 18.01 -22.96
CA SER A 186 22.99 19.32 -22.46
C SER A 186 24.51 19.42 -22.24
N SER A 187 25.14 18.36 -21.72
CA SER A 187 26.60 18.30 -21.53
C SER A 187 27.35 18.18 -22.87
N LEU A 188 26.86 17.37 -23.81
CA LEU A 188 27.45 17.25 -25.16
C LEU A 188 27.38 18.56 -25.96
N LEU A 189 26.35 19.37 -25.75
CA LEU A 189 26.22 20.70 -26.37
C LEU A 189 27.21 21.72 -25.76
N GLN A 190 27.48 21.67 -24.45
CA GLN A 190 28.49 22.53 -23.80
C GLN A 190 29.94 22.14 -24.20
N ASP A 191 30.24 20.84 -24.26
CA ASP A 191 31.58 20.32 -24.60
C ASP A 191 31.94 20.43 -26.09
N SER A 192 30.98 20.76 -26.97
CA SER A 192 31.24 20.99 -28.39
C SER A 192 32.18 22.17 -28.68
N SER A 193 32.47 23.00 -27.68
CA SER A 193 33.46 24.08 -27.73
C SER A 193 34.89 23.65 -27.36
N SER A 194 35.11 22.43 -26.83
CA SER A 194 36.36 22.05 -26.15
C SER A 194 37.06 20.77 -26.64
N VAL A 195 36.46 19.93 -27.49
CA VAL A 195 37.07 18.63 -27.85
C VAL A 195 37.82 18.66 -29.19
N LYS A 196 39.06 19.18 -29.16
CA LYS A 196 40.09 18.91 -30.18
C LYS A 196 41.00 17.78 -29.70
N GLY A 197 40.76 16.57 -30.20
CA GLY A 197 41.77 15.50 -30.24
C GLY A 197 41.58 14.36 -29.23
N LEU A 198 40.77 13.38 -29.62
CA LEU A 198 40.84 12.00 -29.10
C LEU A 198 40.67 11.04 -30.30
N PRO A 199 41.55 10.01 -30.46
CA PRO A 199 41.44 9.02 -31.52
C PRO A 199 40.57 7.85 -31.03
N PHE A 200 39.25 8.02 -31.10
CA PHE A 200 38.28 6.92 -31.00
C PHE A 200 37.26 7.10 -32.12
N ASP A 201 36.80 5.99 -32.71
CA ASP A 201 35.97 5.94 -33.90
C ASP A 201 34.80 6.94 -33.83
N LYS A 202 34.81 7.92 -34.75
CA LYS A 202 33.86 9.06 -34.80
C LYS A 202 32.38 8.66 -34.86
N GLU A 203 32.05 7.42 -35.20
CA GLU A 203 30.67 6.90 -35.20
C GLU A 203 30.22 6.35 -33.84
N SER A 204 31.16 5.97 -32.97
CA SER A 204 30.87 5.46 -31.62
C SER A 204 30.76 6.58 -30.58
N ALA A 205 31.42 7.72 -30.81
CA ALA A 205 31.51 8.86 -29.90
C ALA A 205 30.29 9.82 -29.94
N LEU A 206 29.33 9.62 -30.85
CA LEU A 206 28.20 10.53 -31.10
C LEU A 206 26.82 9.92 -30.82
N ARG A 207 26.76 8.74 -30.20
CA ARG A 207 25.48 8.13 -29.82
C ARG A 207 25.17 8.48 -28.38
N VAL A 208 24.17 9.35 -28.19
CA VAL A 208 23.55 9.56 -26.88
C VAL A 208 23.06 8.20 -26.39
N PRO A 209 23.55 7.69 -25.26
CA PRO A 209 23.14 6.40 -24.75
C PRO A 209 21.66 6.47 -24.38
N THR A 210 20.90 5.43 -24.73
CA THR A 210 19.47 5.42 -24.42
C THR A 210 19.29 5.06 -22.95
N ARG A 211 18.60 5.95 -22.22
CA ARG A 211 18.18 5.73 -20.84
C ARG A 211 16.70 6.06 -20.74
N ALA A 212 15.88 5.07 -20.42
CA ALA A 212 14.49 5.28 -20.09
C ALA A 212 14.16 4.73 -18.71
N LEU A 213 13.49 5.54 -17.89
CA LEU A 213 13.06 5.18 -16.56
C LEU A 213 11.74 4.42 -16.65
N ILE A 214 11.68 3.22 -16.08
CA ILE A 214 10.41 2.51 -15.85
C ILE A 214 9.78 3.13 -14.60
N PHE A 215 8.59 3.70 -14.72
CA PHE A 215 7.85 4.20 -13.56
C PHE A 215 6.62 3.34 -13.23
N ASP A 216 6.17 2.48 -14.16
CA ASP A 216 5.14 1.47 -13.89
C ASP A 216 5.26 0.29 -14.88
N SER A 217 4.71 -0.86 -14.52
CA SER A 217 4.71 -2.07 -15.33
C SER A 217 3.47 -2.93 -15.07
N TYR A 218 2.91 -3.52 -16.11
CA TYR A 218 1.82 -4.48 -15.94
C TYR A 218 1.93 -5.66 -16.92
N TYR A 219 1.32 -6.77 -16.56
CA TYR A 219 1.28 -7.98 -17.37
C TYR A 219 -0.06 -8.08 -18.13
N ASP A 220 0.03 -8.35 -19.43
CA ASP A 220 -1.11 -8.64 -20.32
C ASP A 220 -1.00 -10.07 -20.84
N ASP A 221 -2.09 -10.84 -20.78
CA ASP A 221 -2.11 -12.26 -21.16
C ASP A 221 -1.74 -12.50 -22.64
N TYR A 222 -1.96 -11.52 -23.52
CA TYR A 222 -1.73 -11.63 -24.96
C TYR A 222 -0.47 -10.90 -25.42
N ARG A 223 -0.16 -9.76 -24.80
CA ARG A 223 0.93 -8.86 -25.18
C ARG A 223 2.18 -9.05 -24.33
N GLY A 224 2.11 -9.76 -23.20
CA GLY A 224 3.21 -9.95 -22.27
C GLY A 224 3.40 -8.75 -21.35
N VAL A 225 4.65 -8.50 -20.93
CA VAL A 225 4.96 -7.40 -20.00
C VAL A 225 4.97 -6.07 -20.75
N ILE A 226 4.11 -5.17 -20.32
CA ILE A 226 4.00 -3.80 -20.82
C ILE A 226 4.59 -2.86 -19.77
N LEU A 227 5.50 -2.00 -20.22
CA LEU A 227 6.22 -1.05 -19.38
C LEU A 227 5.77 0.36 -19.70
N TYR A 228 5.45 1.14 -18.67
CA TYR A 228 5.31 2.59 -18.79
C TYR A 228 6.63 3.24 -18.43
N LEU A 229 7.14 4.01 -19.38
CA LEU A 229 8.48 4.54 -19.30
C LEU A 229 8.56 5.97 -19.78
N ARG A 230 9.54 6.67 -19.21
CA ARG A 230 9.97 7.99 -19.63
C ARG A 230 11.35 7.89 -20.25
N VAL A 231 11.49 8.34 -21.50
CA VAL A 231 12.81 8.41 -22.15
C VAL A 231 13.53 9.66 -21.66
N ILE A 232 14.57 9.50 -20.84
CA ILE A 232 15.40 10.62 -20.38
C ILE A 232 16.45 10.99 -21.41
N ASP A 233 17.06 9.99 -22.04
CA ASP A 233 18.08 10.17 -23.06
C ASP A 233 17.91 9.17 -24.20
N GLY A 234 18.25 9.61 -25.41
CA GLY A 234 18.26 8.77 -26.61
C GLY A 234 16.86 8.50 -27.17
N THR A 235 16.74 7.38 -27.88
CA THR A 235 15.50 6.96 -28.53
C THR A 235 15.31 5.44 -28.43
N ILE A 236 14.06 4.99 -28.38
CA ILE A 236 13.67 3.58 -28.43
C ILE A 236 12.75 3.37 -29.63
N LYS A 237 13.10 2.41 -30.49
CA LYS A 237 12.33 2.05 -31.68
C LYS A 237 11.66 0.70 -31.52
N LYS A 238 10.60 0.49 -32.29
CA LYS A 238 10.06 -0.85 -32.48
C LYS A 238 11.16 -1.81 -32.98
N SER A 239 11.18 -3.00 -32.41
CA SER A 239 12.15 -4.08 -32.63
C SER A 239 13.58 -3.79 -32.15
N ASP A 240 13.80 -2.74 -31.35
CA ASP A 240 15.11 -2.55 -30.68
C ASP A 240 15.34 -3.68 -29.67
N ALA A 241 16.56 -4.20 -29.63
CA ALA A 241 17.02 -5.08 -28.56
C ALA A 241 17.27 -4.25 -27.30
N ILE A 242 16.57 -4.58 -26.23
CA ILE A 242 16.60 -3.83 -24.96
C ILE A 242 17.28 -4.64 -23.87
N LYS A 243 17.88 -3.92 -22.93
CA LYS A 243 18.47 -4.47 -21.72
C LYS A 243 18.05 -3.65 -20.51
N MET A 244 17.67 -4.33 -19.45
CA MET A 244 17.40 -3.76 -18.13
C MET A 244 18.72 -3.67 -17.37
N LEU A 245 19.04 -2.51 -16.79
CA LEU A 245 20.35 -2.33 -16.15
C LEU A 245 20.42 -2.95 -14.74
N ALA A 246 19.35 -2.87 -13.96
CA ALA A 246 19.34 -3.44 -12.60
C ALA A 246 19.21 -4.97 -12.62
N THR A 247 18.26 -5.51 -13.38
CA THR A 247 18.05 -6.97 -13.45
C THR A 247 18.99 -7.68 -14.43
N SER A 248 19.66 -6.94 -15.31
CA SER A 248 20.42 -7.49 -16.46
C SER A 248 19.58 -8.33 -17.43
N ALA A 249 18.25 -8.25 -17.34
CA ALA A 249 17.34 -8.95 -18.25
C ALA A 249 17.46 -8.38 -19.68
N ASN A 250 17.41 -9.27 -20.66
CA ASN A 250 17.43 -8.90 -22.08
C ASN A 250 16.05 -9.16 -22.69
N GLY A 251 15.61 -8.27 -23.56
CA GLY A 251 14.33 -8.37 -24.23
C GLY A 251 14.33 -7.68 -25.59
N ILE A 252 13.15 -7.60 -26.20
CA ILE A 252 12.88 -6.91 -27.45
C ILE A 252 11.70 -5.97 -27.24
N ALA A 253 11.81 -4.73 -27.71
CA ALA A 253 10.69 -3.79 -27.77
C ALA A 253 9.76 -4.17 -28.94
N LEU A 254 8.73 -4.97 -28.69
CA LEU A 254 7.80 -5.45 -29.72
C LEU A 254 6.94 -4.32 -30.30
N GLU A 255 6.58 -3.36 -29.45
CA GLU A 255 5.79 -2.18 -29.78
C GLU A 255 6.17 -1.05 -28.84
N VAL A 256 6.17 0.18 -29.34
CA VAL A 256 6.31 1.40 -28.55
C VAL A 256 5.20 2.37 -28.96
N GLY A 257 4.77 3.23 -28.04
CA GLY A 257 3.71 4.17 -28.32
C GLY A 257 3.38 5.07 -27.14
N HIS A 258 2.30 5.84 -27.26
CA HIS A 258 1.78 6.68 -26.19
C HIS A 258 0.33 6.29 -25.86
N LEU A 259 -0.13 6.76 -24.70
CA LEU A 259 -1.51 6.55 -24.26
C LEU A 259 -2.30 7.83 -24.50
N ALA A 260 -3.42 7.72 -25.20
CA ALA A 260 -4.32 8.84 -25.45
C ALA A 260 -5.79 8.41 -25.50
N PRO A 261 -6.47 8.23 -24.36
CA PRO A 261 -6.14 7.37 -23.19
C PRO A 261 -6.04 5.88 -23.53
N THR A 262 -6.28 5.47 -24.78
CA THR A 262 -6.00 4.12 -25.26
C THR A 262 -4.59 4.05 -25.84
N MET A 263 -4.03 2.84 -25.89
CA MET A 263 -2.69 2.61 -26.47
C MET A 263 -2.68 2.92 -27.97
N SER A 264 -1.88 3.91 -28.34
CA SER A 264 -1.64 4.31 -29.72
C SER A 264 -0.19 4.02 -30.10
N PRO A 265 0.08 3.11 -31.05
CA PRO A 265 1.43 2.75 -31.43
C PRO A 265 2.12 3.89 -32.19
N ASP A 266 3.37 4.16 -31.83
CA ASP A 266 4.25 5.13 -32.49
C ASP A 266 5.45 4.42 -33.15
N PRO A 267 6.12 5.06 -34.12
CA PRO A 267 7.34 4.50 -34.71
C PRO A 267 8.52 4.46 -33.73
N GLU A 268 8.64 5.46 -32.86
CA GLU A 268 9.72 5.59 -31.87
C GLU A 268 9.27 6.44 -30.68
N LEU A 269 9.89 6.20 -29.52
CA LEU A 269 9.84 7.09 -28.36
C LEU A 269 11.16 7.84 -28.25
N SER A 270 11.06 9.17 -28.19
CA SER A 270 12.22 10.08 -28.16
C SER A 270 12.43 10.71 -26.79
N THR A 271 13.60 11.32 -26.61
CA THR A 271 13.96 12.07 -25.40
C THR A 271 12.86 13.03 -24.94
N GLY A 272 12.48 12.91 -23.67
CA GLY A 272 11.45 13.71 -23.01
C GLY A 272 10.04 13.14 -23.12
N GLU A 273 9.81 12.15 -23.99
CA GLU A 273 8.49 11.54 -24.18
C GLU A 273 8.18 10.48 -23.11
N ILE A 274 6.94 10.51 -22.62
CA ILE A 274 6.33 9.45 -21.83
C ILE A 274 5.50 8.55 -22.75
N GLY A 275 5.59 7.24 -22.56
CA GLY A 275 4.88 6.27 -23.36
C GLY A 275 4.88 4.87 -22.77
N TYR A 276 4.44 3.91 -23.57
CA TYR A 276 4.48 2.49 -23.25
C TYR A 276 5.41 1.73 -24.18
N MET A 277 5.88 0.59 -23.69
CA MET A 277 6.64 -0.37 -24.47
C MET A 277 6.17 -1.78 -24.15
N VAL A 278 5.79 -2.53 -25.17
CA VAL A 278 5.45 -3.95 -25.07
C VAL A 278 6.72 -4.75 -25.24
N THR A 279 6.99 -5.65 -24.29
CA THR A 279 8.21 -6.48 -24.29
C THR A 279 7.88 -7.96 -24.41
N ASN A 280 8.86 -8.76 -24.82
CA ASN A 280 8.75 -10.22 -24.82
C ASN A 280 9.16 -10.86 -23.47
N LEU A 281 9.23 -10.06 -22.40
CA LEU A 281 9.54 -10.57 -21.06
C LEU A 281 8.35 -11.37 -20.51
N LYS A 282 8.64 -12.36 -19.67
CA LYS A 282 7.62 -13.26 -19.11
C LYS A 282 7.03 -12.76 -17.80
N THR A 283 7.77 -11.93 -17.06
CA THR A 283 7.39 -11.45 -15.73
C THR A 283 7.80 -9.99 -15.55
N THR A 284 7.00 -9.21 -14.83
CA THR A 284 7.36 -7.83 -14.43
C THR A 284 8.57 -7.81 -13.48
N ARG A 285 8.92 -8.94 -12.85
CA ARG A 285 10.13 -9.06 -12.01
C ARG A 285 11.44 -8.85 -12.78
N ASP A 286 11.42 -9.10 -14.09
CA ASP A 286 12.55 -8.87 -14.99
C ASP A 286 12.67 -7.39 -15.38
N ALA A 287 11.60 -6.62 -15.23
CA ALA A 287 11.50 -5.21 -15.62
C ALA A 287 10.81 -4.40 -14.51
N ARG A 288 11.55 -4.20 -13.42
CA ARG A 288 11.02 -3.62 -12.18
C ARG A 288 10.83 -2.12 -12.30
N VAL A 289 9.86 -1.61 -11.54
CA VAL A 289 9.62 -0.18 -11.38
C VAL A 289 10.83 0.50 -10.73
N GLY A 290 11.32 1.56 -11.37
CA GLY A 290 12.56 2.27 -11.05
C GLY A 290 13.80 1.80 -11.83
N ASP A 291 13.72 0.68 -12.58
CA ASP A 291 14.85 0.23 -13.42
C ASP A 291 15.02 1.13 -14.66
N THR A 292 16.21 1.07 -15.26
CA THR A 292 16.56 1.78 -16.48
C THR A 292 16.62 0.83 -17.67
N VAL A 293 15.79 1.11 -18.67
CA VAL A 293 15.86 0.46 -19.97
C VAL A 293 16.94 1.14 -20.82
N THR A 294 17.80 0.34 -21.42
CA THR A 294 18.74 0.78 -22.45
C THR A 294 18.63 -0.07 -23.72
N VAL A 295 19.11 0.44 -24.85
CA VAL A 295 19.09 -0.27 -26.14
C VAL A 295 20.48 -0.77 -26.49
N ALA A 296 20.58 -1.98 -27.06
CA ALA A 296 21.87 -2.59 -27.39
C ALA A 296 22.71 -1.74 -28.37
N ARG A 297 22.06 -0.98 -29.27
CA ARG A 297 22.73 -0.10 -30.24
C ARG A 297 23.36 1.16 -29.63
N ALA A 298 22.97 1.53 -28.42
CA ALA A 298 23.36 2.74 -27.71
C ALA A 298 23.24 2.49 -26.19
N MET A 299 24.04 1.55 -25.70
CA MET A 299 23.95 1.06 -24.32
C MET A 299 24.46 2.09 -23.32
N ALA A 300 23.67 2.37 -22.29
CA ALA A 300 24.08 3.15 -21.14
C ALA A 300 24.88 2.28 -20.15
N VAL A 301 25.91 2.86 -19.54
CA VAL A 301 26.72 2.20 -18.51
C VAL A 301 26.16 2.50 -17.12
N GLU A 302 25.70 3.73 -16.90
CA GLU A 302 25.16 4.17 -15.62
C GLU A 302 23.62 4.14 -15.64
N PRO A 303 22.98 3.45 -14.69
CA PRO A 303 21.53 3.48 -14.52
C PRO A 303 21.08 4.85 -14.02
N LEU A 304 19.82 5.18 -14.29
CA LEU A 304 19.17 6.32 -13.67
C LEU A 304 19.01 6.07 -12.16
N PRO A 305 19.10 7.13 -11.33
CA PRO A 305 18.96 6.99 -9.89
C PRO A 305 17.55 6.54 -9.52
N GLY A 306 17.45 5.86 -8.39
CA GLY A 306 16.17 5.62 -7.70
C GLY A 306 15.50 4.28 -7.97
N TYR A 307 16.18 3.32 -8.59
CA TYR A 307 15.82 1.92 -8.40
C TYR A 307 15.99 1.52 -6.93
N LYS A 308 14.91 1.06 -6.29
CA LYS A 308 14.95 0.43 -4.97
C LYS A 308 14.18 -0.88 -5.01
N ASP A 309 14.73 -1.93 -4.41
CA ASP A 309 14.00 -3.18 -4.22
C ASP A 309 12.99 -2.98 -3.07
N VAL A 310 11.72 -2.83 -3.43
CA VAL A 310 10.66 -2.63 -2.44
C VAL A 310 10.30 -3.99 -1.85
N LYS A 311 10.64 -4.17 -0.57
CA LYS A 311 10.29 -5.38 0.17
C LYS A 311 8.97 -5.18 0.90
N PRO A 312 8.10 -6.21 0.93
CA PRO A 312 6.93 -6.19 1.78
C PRO A 312 7.34 -6.14 3.25
N PHE A 313 6.54 -5.48 4.08
CA PHE A 313 6.74 -5.37 5.53
C PHE A 313 5.47 -5.69 6.34
N VAL A 314 4.36 -5.95 5.65
CA VAL A 314 3.12 -6.48 6.22
C VAL A 314 2.87 -7.86 5.65
N TYR A 315 2.59 -8.84 6.50
CA TYR A 315 2.36 -10.23 6.11
C TYR A 315 1.06 -10.76 6.69
N ALA A 316 0.27 -11.46 5.89
CA ALA A 316 -0.93 -12.16 6.35
C ALA A 316 -1.07 -13.50 5.63
N GLY A 317 -1.65 -14.47 6.34
CA GLY A 317 -1.97 -15.79 5.78
C GLY A 317 -3.36 -15.76 5.14
N PHE A 318 -3.45 -16.25 3.91
CA PHE A 318 -4.67 -16.35 3.13
C PHE A 318 -5.01 -17.83 2.96
N PHE A 319 -6.21 -18.22 3.39
CA PHE A 319 -6.68 -19.60 3.36
C PHE A 319 -8.05 -19.63 2.67
N PRO A 320 -8.28 -20.56 1.73
CA PRO A 320 -9.60 -20.73 1.17
C PRO A 320 -10.54 -21.36 2.20
N VAL A 321 -11.82 -21.01 2.14
CA VAL A 321 -12.84 -21.65 3.00
C VAL A 321 -12.95 -23.15 2.69
N SER A 322 -12.79 -23.51 1.42
CA SER A 322 -12.69 -24.90 0.94
C SER A 322 -11.26 -25.25 0.54
N ASN A 323 -10.73 -26.36 1.07
CA ASN A 323 -9.39 -26.83 0.69
C ASN A 323 -9.27 -27.25 -0.79
N GLU A 324 -10.40 -27.46 -1.49
CA GLU A 324 -10.41 -27.76 -2.92
C GLU A 324 -9.92 -26.57 -3.75
N ASP A 325 -10.18 -25.35 -3.28
CA ASP A 325 -9.84 -24.10 -3.98
C ASP A 325 -8.39 -23.66 -3.74
N TYR A 326 -7.60 -24.43 -2.99
CA TYR A 326 -6.19 -24.09 -2.72
C TYR A 326 -5.36 -23.97 -4.01
N GLN A 327 -5.61 -24.85 -4.99
CA GLN A 327 -4.90 -24.77 -6.27
C GLN A 327 -5.30 -23.51 -7.04
N ASP A 328 -6.59 -23.14 -7.02
CA ASP A 328 -7.08 -21.93 -7.67
C ASP A 328 -6.54 -20.66 -6.98
N LEU A 329 -6.46 -20.65 -5.64
CA LEU A 329 -5.82 -19.58 -4.87
C LEU A 329 -4.35 -19.42 -5.26
N LYS A 330 -3.60 -20.52 -5.33
CA LYS A 330 -2.20 -20.50 -5.71
C LYS A 330 -2.01 -19.97 -7.13
N ASP A 331 -2.80 -20.45 -8.08
CA ASP A 331 -2.74 -20.03 -9.48
C ASP A 331 -3.16 -18.54 -9.64
N ALA A 332 -4.14 -18.09 -8.86
CA ALA A 332 -4.57 -16.69 -8.83
C ALA A 332 -3.46 -15.76 -8.30
N ILE A 333 -2.79 -16.14 -7.20
CA ILE A 333 -1.69 -15.37 -6.63
C ILE A 333 -0.47 -15.38 -7.54
N GLU A 334 -0.16 -16.50 -8.18
CA GLU A 334 0.91 -16.57 -9.17
C GLU A 334 0.65 -15.55 -10.30
N LYS A 335 -0.57 -15.51 -10.84
CA LYS A 335 -0.97 -14.51 -11.85
C LYS A 335 -0.90 -13.08 -11.32
N LEU A 336 -1.40 -12.81 -10.11
CA LEU A 336 -1.33 -11.48 -9.50
C LEU A 336 0.12 -11.03 -9.29
N SER A 337 1.01 -11.95 -8.87
CA SER A 337 2.44 -11.69 -8.67
C SER A 337 3.21 -11.42 -9.97
N LEU A 338 2.63 -11.76 -11.13
CA LEU A 338 3.16 -11.32 -12.43
C LEU A 338 2.84 -9.86 -12.72
N SER A 339 1.76 -9.32 -12.15
CA SER A 339 1.37 -7.92 -12.31
C SER A 339 1.90 -7.01 -11.21
N ASP A 340 2.05 -7.54 -10.00
CA ASP A 340 2.47 -6.80 -8.82
C ASP A 340 3.86 -7.29 -8.36
N SER A 341 4.86 -6.43 -8.54
CA SER A 341 6.25 -6.76 -8.21
C SER A 341 6.55 -6.76 -6.71
N ALA A 342 5.71 -6.12 -5.89
CA ALA A 342 5.87 -6.07 -4.44
C ALA A 342 5.32 -7.32 -3.75
N LEU A 343 4.39 -8.03 -4.41
CA LEU A 343 3.75 -9.22 -3.84
C LEU A 343 4.72 -10.41 -3.79
N GLN A 344 4.99 -10.86 -2.56
CA GLN A 344 5.75 -12.08 -2.27
C GLN A 344 4.84 -13.07 -1.57
N PHE A 345 4.94 -14.36 -1.91
CA PHE A 345 4.13 -15.37 -1.26
C PHE A 345 4.88 -16.68 -1.04
N GLU A 346 4.51 -17.38 0.02
CA GLU A 346 5.06 -18.68 0.43
C GLU A 346 3.90 -19.61 0.85
N PRO A 347 3.94 -20.90 0.53
CA PRO A 347 2.91 -21.84 1.00
C PRO A 347 2.90 -21.92 2.53
N GLU A 348 1.71 -21.87 3.13
CA GLU A 348 1.49 -21.97 4.58
C GLU A 348 0.51 -23.12 4.86
N ASN A 349 0.75 -23.87 5.93
CA ASN A 349 -0.17 -24.94 6.35
C ASN A 349 -0.59 -24.72 7.79
N SER A 350 -1.90 -24.60 8.00
CA SER A 350 -2.52 -24.46 9.31
C SER A 350 -3.26 -25.75 9.67
N PRO A 351 -3.08 -26.31 10.89
CA PRO A 351 -3.85 -27.46 11.34
C PRO A 351 -5.37 -27.25 11.35
N VAL A 352 -5.82 -25.99 11.41
CA VAL A 352 -7.24 -25.62 11.49
C VAL A 352 -7.79 -25.14 10.14
N LEU A 353 -7.05 -24.27 9.46
CA LEU A 353 -7.48 -23.66 8.19
C LEU A 353 -7.08 -24.47 6.96
N GLY A 354 -6.20 -25.47 7.12
CA GLY A 354 -5.70 -26.28 6.02
C GLY A 354 -4.59 -25.59 5.25
N PHE A 355 -4.56 -25.82 3.94
CA PHE A 355 -3.53 -25.28 3.06
C PHE A 355 -3.87 -23.87 2.63
N GLY A 356 -2.92 -22.97 2.78
CA GLY A 356 -3.03 -21.58 2.36
C GLY A 356 -1.67 -21.03 1.94
N VAL A 357 -1.58 -19.71 1.93
CA VAL A 357 -0.42 -18.98 1.45
C VAL A 357 -0.19 -17.77 2.34
N ARG A 358 1.06 -17.60 2.78
CA ARG A 358 1.52 -16.39 3.43
C ARG A 358 1.86 -15.38 2.35
N ILE A 359 1.24 -14.20 2.36
CA ILE A 359 1.48 -13.15 1.39
C ILE A 359 2.06 -11.93 2.11
N GLY A 360 3.08 -11.30 1.50
CA GLY A 360 3.66 -10.03 1.90
C GLY A 360 3.12 -8.86 1.07
N PHE A 361 2.86 -7.75 1.74
CA PHE A 361 2.27 -6.52 1.23
C PHE A 361 3.07 -5.28 1.64
N LEU A 362 2.82 -4.19 0.92
CA LEU A 362 3.35 -2.85 1.23
C LEU A 362 2.57 -2.13 2.34
N GLY A 363 1.48 -2.72 2.83
CA GLY A 363 0.62 -2.09 3.81
C GLY A 363 -0.77 -2.72 3.86
N LEU A 364 -1.64 -2.16 4.69
CA LEU A 364 -2.98 -2.68 4.94
C LEU A 364 -3.92 -2.43 3.75
N LEU A 365 -3.85 -1.26 3.10
CA LEU A 365 -4.68 -1.00 1.94
C LEU A 365 -4.28 -1.92 0.78
N HIS A 366 -2.97 -2.11 0.58
CA HIS A 366 -2.49 -3.05 -0.43
C HIS A 366 -3.01 -4.47 -0.15
N MET A 367 -2.96 -4.93 1.10
CA MET A 367 -3.57 -6.22 1.49
C MET A 367 -5.06 -6.29 1.17
N ASP A 368 -5.84 -5.26 1.51
CA ASP A 368 -7.28 -5.24 1.27
C ASP A 368 -7.62 -5.24 -0.22
N ILE A 369 -6.84 -4.51 -1.04
CA ILE A 369 -6.97 -4.52 -2.50
C ILE A 369 -6.74 -5.93 -3.04
N VAL A 370 -5.65 -6.59 -2.63
CA VAL A 370 -5.34 -7.94 -3.11
C VAL A 370 -6.40 -8.95 -2.68
N ARG A 371 -6.87 -8.87 -1.43
CA ARG A 371 -7.99 -9.70 -0.94
C ARG A 371 -9.22 -9.55 -1.81
N GLU A 372 -9.64 -8.31 -2.03
CA GLU A 372 -10.86 -8.00 -2.77
C GLU A 372 -10.75 -8.39 -4.25
N ARG A 373 -9.55 -8.30 -4.84
CA ARG A 373 -9.28 -8.82 -6.19
C ARG A 373 -9.38 -10.34 -6.24
N LEU A 374 -8.82 -11.06 -5.27
CA LEU A 374 -8.94 -12.52 -5.20
C LEU A 374 -10.41 -12.97 -5.05
N GLU A 375 -11.19 -12.27 -4.22
CA GLU A 375 -12.61 -12.57 -4.01
C GLU A 375 -13.45 -12.26 -5.25
N ARG A 376 -13.21 -11.12 -5.92
CA ARG A 376 -14.05 -10.68 -7.06
C ARG A 376 -13.59 -11.24 -8.40
N GLU A 377 -12.30 -11.11 -8.73
CA GLU A 377 -11.76 -11.50 -10.06
C GLU A 377 -11.64 -13.01 -10.19
N TYR A 378 -11.32 -13.71 -9.10
CA TYR A 378 -11.10 -15.15 -9.09
C TYR A 378 -12.21 -15.93 -8.38
N SER A 379 -13.22 -15.25 -7.81
CA SER A 379 -14.38 -15.88 -7.14
C SER A 379 -13.97 -16.81 -5.99
N LEU A 380 -12.95 -16.43 -5.23
CA LEU A 380 -12.43 -17.21 -4.10
C LEU A 380 -12.97 -16.69 -2.77
N ASP A 381 -13.58 -17.56 -1.97
CA ASP A 381 -13.96 -17.23 -0.59
C ASP A 381 -12.76 -17.47 0.34
N LEU A 382 -12.27 -16.39 0.96
CA LEU A 382 -10.99 -16.40 1.69
C LEU A 382 -11.16 -16.04 3.17
N VAL A 383 -10.36 -16.71 3.99
CA VAL A 383 -10.13 -16.40 5.39
C VAL A 383 -8.72 -15.83 5.51
N VAL A 384 -8.62 -14.61 6.02
CA VAL A 384 -7.34 -13.93 6.22
C VAL A 384 -6.99 -13.94 7.70
N THR A 385 -5.75 -14.28 8.04
CA THR A 385 -5.24 -14.25 9.41
C THR A 385 -4.82 -12.84 9.80
N ASN A 386 -4.53 -12.62 11.08
CA ASN A 386 -4.08 -11.33 11.58
C ASN A 386 -2.82 -10.86 10.84
N PRO A 387 -2.80 -9.60 10.34
CA PRO A 387 -1.61 -9.06 9.72
C PRO A 387 -0.51 -8.98 10.77
N SER A 388 0.70 -9.25 10.30
CA SER A 388 1.92 -9.31 11.07
C SER A 388 3.02 -8.55 10.33
N THR A 389 4.14 -8.34 10.98
CA THR A 389 5.33 -7.76 10.40
C THR A 389 6.49 -8.74 10.59
N ASP A 390 7.59 -8.50 9.89
CA ASP A 390 8.81 -9.27 10.06
C ASP A 390 9.57 -8.82 11.33
N TYR A 391 10.25 -9.77 11.98
CA TYR A 391 11.09 -9.51 13.13
C TYR A 391 12.48 -10.08 12.88
N HIS A 392 13.52 -9.31 13.23
CA HIS A 392 14.90 -9.78 13.18
C HIS A 392 15.28 -10.38 14.53
N ILE A 393 15.68 -11.64 14.53
CA ILE A 393 16.07 -12.38 15.72
C ILE A 393 17.57 -12.58 15.71
N SER A 394 18.24 -12.15 16.77
CA SER A 394 19.62 -12.55 17.04
C SER A 394 19.60 -13.78 17.95
N MET A 395 20.20 -14.86 17.47
CA MET A 395 20.31 -16.12 18.18
C MET A 395 21.57 -16.14 19.05
N THR A 396 21.52 -16.87 20.15
CA THR A 396 22.65 -17.05 21.10
C THR A 396 23.90 -17.68 20.48
N ASN A 397 23.78 -18.32 19.32
CA ASN A 397 24.89 -18.86 18.55
C ASN A 397 25.54 -17.83 17.60
N GLY A 398 24.99 -16.62 17.51
CA GLY A 398 25.44 -15.54 16.63
C GLY A 398 24.74 -15.49 15.27
N ASP A 399 23.82 -16.42 14.97
CA ASP A 399 23.05 -16.39 13.73
C ASP A 399 21.93 -15.34 13.79
N GLU A 400 21.63 -14.70 12.66
CA GLU A 400 20.47 -13.82 12.50
C GLU A 400 19.38 -14.53 11.69
N LEU A 401 18.14 -14.43 12.16
CA LEU A 401 16.96 -15.04 11.54
C LEU A 401 15.84 -14.01 11.40
N ASP A 402 15.29 -13.90 10.21
CA ASP A 402 14.09 -13.11 9.95
C ASP A 402 12.87 -14.01 10.06
N ILE A 403 11.97 -13.72 11.00
CA ILE A 403 10.69 -14.42 11.11
C ILE A 403 9.57 -13.54 10.58
N LYS A 404 8.62 -14.15 9.86
CA LYS A 404 7.44 -13.46 9.34
C LYS A 404 6.20 -13.76 10.15
N SER A 405 6.26 -14.79 11.00
CA SER A 405 5.14 -15.28 11.81
C SER A 405 5.58 -15.59 13.24
N ALA A 406 4.65 -15.43 14.19
CA ALA A 406 4.87 -15.82 15.58
C ALA A 406 5.18 -17.32 15.72
N SER A 407 4.65 -18.15 14.83
CA SER A 407 4.84 -19.60 14.82
C SER A 407 6.26 -20.03 14.44
N GLU A 408 6.98 -19.19 13.70
CA GLU A 408 8.38 -19.43 13.29
C GLU A 408 9.39 -19.08 14.39
N LEU A 409 8.93 -18.42 15.47
CA LEU A 409 9.81 -18.06 16.59
C LEU A 409 10.45 -19.33 17.19
N PRO A 410 11.79 -19.44 17.19
CA PRO A 410 12.49 -20.58 17.77
C PRO A 410 12.34 -20.60 19.30
N ASP A 411 12.81 -21.68 19.92
CA ASP A 411 12.76 -21.80 21.38
C ASP A 411 13.47 -20.60 22.03
N ARG A 412 12.82 -20.00 23.02
CA ARG A 412 13.29 -18.80 23.72
C ARG A 412 14.68 -18.98 24.33
N ALA A 413 15.07 -20.22 24.66
CA ALA A 413 16.41 -20.52 25.14
C ALA A 413 17.52 -20.23 24.11
N GLN A 414 17.19 -20.23 22.82
CA GLN A 414 18.12 -19.97 21.73
C GLN A 414 18.15 -18.50 21.29
N VAL A 415 17.17 -17.70 21.73
CA VAL A 415 16.99 -16.30 21.33
C VAL A 415 17.72 -15.38 22.30
N GLU A 416 18.58 -14.51 21.78
CA GLU A 416 19.26 -13.47 22.55
C GLU A 416 18.47 -12.16 22.52
N GLU A 417 18.09 -11.70 21.32
CA GLU A 417 17.42 -10.43 21.10
C GLU A 417 16.37 -10.56 19.98
N ILE A 418 15.23 -9.87 20.14
CA ILE A 418 14.20 -9.76 19.09
C ILE A 418 14.05 -8.28 18.77
N ARG A 419 14.20 -7.93 17.50
CA ARG A 419 14.01 -6.57 17.00
C ARG A 419 12.73 -6.48 16.19
N GLU A 420 11.90 -5.48 16.50
CA GLU A 420 10.71 -5.16 15.73
C GLU A 420 10.92 -3.89 14.88
N PRO A 421 10.23 -3.77 13.73
CA PRO A 421 10.27 -2.58 12.91
C PRO A 421 9.50 -1.44 13.56
N TRP A 422 10.14 -0.27 13.60
CA TRP A 422 9.51 0.98 13.99
C TRP A 422 9.21 1.84 12.78
N ILE A 423 8.20 2.69 12.90
CA ILE A 423 7.85 3.67 11.90
C ILE A 423 8.04 5.08 12.44
N LYS A 424 8.21 6.04 11.53
CA LYS A 424 7.98 7.46 11.77
C LYS A 424 6.64 7.82 11.18
N GLY A 425 5.71 8.24 12.02
CA GLY A 425 4.35 8.60 11.66
C GLY A 425 4.11 10.09 11.79
N GLU A 426 3.25 10.61 10.92
CA GLU A 426 2.76 11.98 10.93
C GLU A 426 1.24 11.98 10.93
N ILE A 427 0.64 12.70 11.88
CA ILE A 427 -0.81 12.87 11.97
C ILE A 427 -1.16 14.35 11.89
N VAL A 428 -2.05 14.71 10.97
CA VAL A 428 -2.62 16.05 10.87
C VAL A 428 -4.05 16.01 11.41
N VAL A 429 -4.31 16.81 12.44
CA VAL A 429 -5.61 16.90 13.12
C VAL A 429 -5.95 18.33 13.52
N PRO A 430 -7.24 18.69 13.63
CA PRO A 430 -7.64 19.93 14.29
C PRO A 430 -7.13 20.00 15.73
N GLN A 431 -6.84 21.20 16.23
CA GLN A 431 -6.26 21.40 17.56
C GLN A 431 -7.06 20.77 18.71
N GLU A 432 -8.38 20.68 18.55
CA GLU A 432 -9.31 20.11 19.54
C GLU A 432 -9.05 18.63 19.84
N TYR A 433 -8.51 17.87 18.87
CA TYR A 433 -8.33 16.42 18.98
C TYR A 433 -6.93 15.99 19.41
N ILE A 434 -5.99 16.93 19.57
CA ILE A 434 -4.58 16.63 19.89
C ILE A 434 -4.46 15.70 21.11
N GLY A 435 -5.17 16.02 22.19
CA GLY A 435 -5.08 15.25 23.43
C GLY A 435 -5.50 13.79 23.27
N ALA A 436 -6.58 13.54 22.52
CA ALA A 436 -7.08 12.20 22.28
C ALA A 436 -6.17 11.40 21.34
N VAL A 437 -5.57 12.06 20.35
CA VAL A 437 -4.61 11.45 19.41
C VAL A 437 -3.31 11.08 20.12
N ILE A 438 -2.78 11.95 20.99
CA ILE A 438 -1.58 11.62 21.79
C ILE A 438 -1.86 10.40 22.69
N GLN A 439 -3.04 10.33 23.31
CA GLN A 439 -3.42 9.15 24.09
C GLN A 439 -3.48 7.88 23.24
N LEU A 440 -3.99 7.97 22.01
CA LEU A 440 -4.00 6.85 21.06
C LEU A 440 -2.57 6.40 20.71
N ILE A 441 -1.67 7.34 20.38
CA ILE A 441 -0.26 7.06 20.09
C ILE A 441 0.40 6.35 21.27
N VAL A 442 0.26 6.90 22.49
CA VAL A 442 0.83 6.31 23.72
C VAL A 442 0.23 4.92 23.98
N GLY A 443 -1.06 4.73 23.74
CA GLY A 443 -1.74 3.44 23.86
C GLY A 443 -1.19 2.37 22.91
N LYS A 444 -0.54 2.76 21.81
CA LYS A 444 0.14 1.88 20.86
C LYS A 444 1.67 1.84 21.05
N ARG A 445 2.17 2.19 22.23
CA ARG A 445 3.61 2.33 22.57
C ARG A 445 4.35 3.40 21.77
N GLY A 446 3.63 4.29 21.11
CA GLY A 446 4.22 5.37 20.35
C GLY A 446 4.80 6.46 21.25
N ARG A 447 5.86 7.09 20.76
CA ARG A 447 6.51 8.25 21.37
C ARG A 447 6.31 9.45 20.47
N GLN A 448 5.71 10.50 21.02
CA GLN A 448 5.62 11.78 20.32
C GLN A 448 7.03 12.39 20.22
N ASN A 449 7.43 12.79 19.02
CA ASN A 449 8.69 13.45 18.75
C ASN A 449 8.53 14.97 18.62
N ASN A 450 7.57 15.41 17.80
CA ASN A 450 7.35 16.82 17.50
C ASN A 450 5.86 17.16 17.45
N LEU A 451 5.53 18.40 17.77
CA LEU A 451 4.20 19.00 17.63
C LEU A 451 4.36 20.38 17.01
N SER A 452 3.93 20.53 15.77
CA SER A 452 3.94 21.82 15.05
C SER A 452 2.51 22.23 14.70
N TYR A 453 2.23 23.52 14.75
CA TYR A 453 0.93 24.07 14.41
C TYR A 453 0.95 24.61 12.97
N ILE A 454 -0.06 24.24 12.20
CA ILE A 454 -0.34 24.73 10.85
C ILE A 454 -1.70 25.43 10.95
N ASP A 455 -1.69 26.72 11.29
CA ASP A 455 -2.89 27.51 11.60
C ASP A 455 -3.82 26.82 12.65
N GLU A 456 -5.02 26.39 12.26
CA GLU A 456 -6.01 25.73 13.13
C GLU A 456 -5.80 24.20 13.26
N ARG A 457 -4.78 23.67 12.60
CA ARG A 457 -4.40 22.25 12.64
C ARG A 457 -3.07 22.06 13.35
N ALA A 458 -2.85 20.85 13.85
CA ALA A 458 -1.59 20.42 14.40
C ALA A 458 -1.08 19.21 13.61
N LEU A 459 0.21 19.25 13.31
CA LEU A 459 0.99 18.14 12.80
C LEU A 459 1.72 17.50 13.99
N ILE A 460 1.41 16.23 14.25
CA ILE A 460 1.97 15.42 15.33
C ILE A 460 2.90 14.40 14.69
N SER A 461 4.21 14.56 14.89
CA SER A 461 5.21 13.56 14.48
C SER A 461 5.48 12.61 15.64
N PHE A 462 5.46 11.31 15.37
CA PHE A 462 5.66 10.28 16.38
C PHE A 462 6.43 9.08 15.82
N GLU A 463 6.96 8.25 16.71
CA GLU A 463 7.54 6.96 16.37
C GLU A 463 6.78 5.87 17.12
N ALA A 464 6.44 4.77 16.44
CA ALA A 464 5.76 3.65 17.06
C ALA A 464 6.14 2.32 16.40
N PRO A 465 6.01 1.18 17.12
CA PRO A 465 6.16 -0.14 16.52
C PRO A 465 5.11 -0.38 15.45
N LEU A 466 5.53 -0.86 14.27
CA LEU A 466 4.61 -1.14 13.16
C LEU A 466 3.54 -2.16 13.58
N ALA A 467 3.93 -3.23 14.29
CA ALA A 467 3.05 -4.30 14.74
C ALA A 467 1.83 -3.80 15.54
N ASN A 468 1.99 -2.74 16.34
CA ASN A 468 0.91 -2.15 17.13
C ASN A 468 -0.05 -1.32 16.27
N LEU A 469 0.40 -0.81 15.12
CA LEU A 469 -0.40 0.01 14.21
C LEU A 469 -1.15 -0.81 13.16
N LEU A 470 -0.72 -2.04 12.88
CA LEU A 470 -1.35 -2.93 11.89
C LEU A 470 -2.81 -3.29 12.22
N THR A 471 -3.21 -3.20 13.49
CA THR A 471 -4.59 -3.53 13.92
C THR A 471 -5.30 -2.31 14.50
N ASP A 472 -6.35 -1.89 13.78
CA ASP A 472 -7.37 -0.88 14.15
C ASP A 472 -6.85 0.53 14.44
N PHE A 473 -5.57 0.83 14.24
CA PHE A 473 -5.05 2.17 14.52
C PHE A 473 -5.70 3.24 13.64
N TYR A 474 -5.86 2.95 12.34
CA TYR A 474 -6.49 3.86 11.40
C TYR A 474 -7.96 4.12 11.74
N ASP A 475 -8.71 3.05 12.04
CA ASP A 475 -10.14 3.15 12.41
C ASP A 475 -10.32 3.88 13.75
N GLN A 476 -9.47 3.60 14.74
CA GLN A 476 -9.47 4.30 16.02
C GLN A 476 -9.11 5.77 15.85
N LEU A 477 -8.12 6.10 15.00
CA LEU A 477 -7.77 7.48 14.70
C LEU A 477 -8.95 8.22 14.07
N LYS A 478 -9.59 7.63 13.06
CA LYS A 478 -10.77 8.22 12.40
C LYS A 478 -11.94 8.37 13.39
N SER A 479 -12.19 7.38 14.24
CA SER A 479 -13.23 7.46 15.26
C SER A 479 -12.98 8.60 16.27
N VAL A 480 -11.77 8.67 16.85
CA VAL A 480 -11.39 9.66 17.86
C VAL A 480 -11.38 11.08 17.30
N THR A 481 -11.06 11.23 16.02
CA THR A 481 -10.96 12.53 15.33
C THR A 481 -12.24 12.90 14.57
N SER A 482 -13.34 12.16 14.74
CA SER A 482 -14.57 12.36 13.94
C SER A 482 -14.34 12.36 12.42
N GLY A 483 -13.32 11.62 11.97
CA GLY A 483 -12.92 11.49 10.57
C GLY A 483 -11.88 12.52 10.10
N TYR A 484 -11.62 13.58 10.87
CA TYR A 484 -10.75 14.69 10.48
C TYR A 484 -9.26 14.36 10.49
N GLY A 485 -8.84 13.35 11.25
CA GLY A 485 -7.44 12.96 11.33
C GLY A 485 -6.96 12.29 10.05
N SER A 486 -5.86 12.78 9.50
CA SER A 486 -5.11 12.10 8.43
C SER A 486 -3.78 11.59 8.97
N PHE A 487 -3.34 10.46 8.43
CA PHE A 487 -2.16 9.73 8.90
C PHE A 487 -1.27 9.37 7.72
N ASN A 488 0.03 9.57 7.89
CA ASN A 488 1.09 9.12 7.01
C ASN A 488 2.19 8.43 7.83
N TYR A 489 2.91 7.49 7.23
CA TYR A 489 4.06 6.86 7.89
C TYR A 489 5.14 6.39 6.93
N GLU A 490 6.35 6.29 7.45
CA GLU A 490 7.50 5.70 6.78
C GLU A 490 8.20 4.70 7.70
N LEU A 491 8.70 3.61 7.12
CA LEU A 491 9.49 2.62 7.86
C LEU A 491 10.82 3.24 8.31
N ALA A 492 11.12 3.12 9.60
CA ALA A 492 12.34 3.62 10.21
C ALA A 492 13.34 2.48 10.46
N ASP A 493 13.75 2.28 11.70
CA ASP A 493 14.75 1.31 12.12
C ASP A 493 14.14 0.11 12.86
N TYR A 494 14.89 -0.98 12.95
CA TYR A 494 14.54 -2.14 13.77
C TYR A 494 15.12 -1.95 15.17
N ARG A 495 14.27 -2.06 16.20
CA ARG A 495 14.67 -1.84 17.59
C ARG A 495 14.45 -3.06 18.44
N ALA A 496 15.43 -3.33 19.29
CA ALA A 496 15.36 -4.39 20.28
C ALA A 496 14.38 -4.05 21.40
N GLU A 497 13.41 -4.94 21.63
CA GLU A 497 12.33 -4.75 22.59
C GLU A 497 11.98 -6.06 23.33
N ASP A 498 11.33 -5.96 24.50
CA ASP A 498 10.93 -7.14 25.30
C ASP A 498 9.65 -7.80 24.74
N LEU A 499 9.83 -8.40 23.57
CA LEU A 499 8.77 -9.08 22.83
C LEU A 499 8.56 -10.51 23.33
N VAL A 500 7.31 -10.94 23.31
CA VAL A 500 6.87 -12.28 23.69
C VAL A 500 5.87 -12.82 22.69
N ARG A 501 5.95 -14.13 22.48
CA ARG A 501 4.90 -14.89 21.81
C ARG A 501 3.79 -15.21 22.80
N VAL A 502 2.56 -14.84 22.46
CA VAL A 502 1.35 -15.23 23.18
C VAL A 502 0.67 -16.34 22.40
N ASP A 503 0.59 -17.52 23.01
CA ASP A 503 -0.03 -18.71 22.45
C ASP A 503 -1.46 -18.88 22.98
N PHE A 504 -2.40 -19.26 22.11
CA PHE A 504 -3.78 -19.50 22.49
C PHE A 504 -4.13 -20.99 22.47
N TYR A 505 -4.89 -21.41 23.47
CA TYR A 505 -5.30 -22.79 23.67
C TYR A 505 -6.83 -22.88 23.72
N VAL A 506 -7.39 -23.81 22.95
CA VAL A 506 -8.82 -24.12 22.91
C VAL A 506 -9.00 -25.57 23.36
N GLY A 507 -9.66 -25.77 24.50
CA GLY A 507 -9.85 -27.12 25.05
C GLY A 507 -8.56 -27.81 25.50
N GLY A 508 -7.44 -27.08 25.58
CA GLY A 508 -6.12 -27.60 25.93
C GLY A 508 -5.22 -27.89 24.73
N GLU A 509 -5.72 -27.78 23.49
CA GLU A 509 -4.92 -27.85 22.27
C GLU A 509 -4.47 -26.44 21.87
N MET A 510 -3.18 -26.30 21.53
CA MET A 510 -2.59 -25.04 21.07
C MET A 510 -3.03 -24.78 19.63
N VAL A 511 -3.37 -23.54 19.32
CA VAL A 511 -3.80 -23.11 17.99
C VAL A 511 -2.78 -22.12 17.45
N ASP A 512 -1.77 -22.64 16.75
CA ASP A 512 -0.62 -21.85 16.29
C ASP A 512 -1.02 -20.67 15.41
N ALA A 513 -2.06 -20.84 14.58
CA ALA A 513 -2.60 -19.78 13.72
C ALA A 513 -3.20 -18.57 14.48
N LEU A 514 -3.44 -18.70 15.79
CA LEU A 514 -3.89 -17.60 16.65
C LEU A 514 -2.74 -16.96 17.42
N SER A 515 -1.54 -17.55 17.41
CA SER A 515 -0.40 -17.02 18.16
C SER A 515 0.03 -15.67 17.61
N VAL A 516 0.36 -14.74 18.51
CA VAL A 516 0.76 -13.38 18.14
C VAL A 516 2.03 -12.95 18.87
N MET A 517 2.83 -12.13 18.19
CA MET A 517 3.93 -11.40 18.80
C MET A 517 3.40 -10.10 19.42
N CYS A 518 3.79 -9.82 20.66
CA CYS A 518 3.46 -8.55 21.31
C CYS A 518 4.51 -8.19 22.37
N HIS A 519 4.46 -6.97 22.85
CA HIS A 519 5.30 -6.54 23.97
C HIS A 519 4.84 -7.17 25.28
N ARG A 520 5.79 -7.51 26.17
CA ARG A 520 5.48 -8.15 27.46
C ARG A 520 4.46 -7.39 28.29
N SER A 521 4.50 -6.05 28.28
CA SER A 521 3.56 -5.23 29.06
C SER A 521 2.11 -5.34 28.58
N GLU A 522 1.89 -5.69 27.31
CA GLU A 522 0.57 -5.75 26.67
C GLU A 522 -0.02 -7.16 26.66
N ALA A 523 0.83 -8.17 26.85
CA ALA A 523 0.46 -9.57 26.70
C ALA A 523 -0.73 -9.99 27.59
N ASP A 524 -0.80 -9.51 28.84
CA ASP A 524 -1.93 -9.80 29.74
C ASP A 524 -3.25 -9.19 29.24
N ALA A 525 -3.22 -7.95 28.76
CA ALA A 525 -4.41 -7.26 28.24
C ALA A 525 -4.89 -7.91 26.95
N LEU A 526 -3.97 -8.16 26.02
CA LEU A 526 -4.22 -8.83 24.75
C LEU A 526 -4.78 -10.25 24.97
N GLY A 527 -4.16 -11.03 25.87
CA GLY A 527 -4.62 -12.38 26.18
C GLY A 527 -6.04 -12.40 26.73
N ARG A 528 -6.43 -11.42 27.55
CA ARG A 528 -7.80 -11.30 28.09
C ARG A 528 -8.80 -10.90 27.02
N ASP A 529 -8.47 -9.91 26.18
CA ASP A 529 -9.38 -9.44 25.13
C ASP A 529 -9.66 -10.57 24.11
N VAL A 530 -8.60 -11.23 23.64
CA VAL A 530 -8.72 -12.31 22.65
C VAL A 530 -9.48 -13.51 23.23
N THR A 531 -9.18 -13.93 24.47
CA THR A 531 -9.92 -15.05 25.10
C THR A 531 -11.40 -14.72 25.35
N LYS A 532 -11.75 -13.45 25.60
CA LYS A 532 -13.13 -12.99 25.71
C LYS A 532 -13.84 -13.04 24.35
N LYS A 533 -13.20 -12.57 23.27
CA LYS A 533 -13.76 -12.64 21.91
C LYS A 533 -13.96 -14.09 21.45
N LEU A 534 -12.98 -14.96 21.68
CA LEU A 534 -13.11 -16.40 21.40
C LEU A 534 -14.31 -17.04 22.09
N LYS A 535 -14.69 -16.57 23.29
CA LYS A 535 -15.86 -17.08 24.02
C LYS A 535 -17.19 -16.78 23.33
N GLU A 536 -17.25 -15.70 22.57
CA GLU A 536 -18.44 -15.26 21.84
C GLU A 536 -18.61 -16.05 20.54
N VAL A 537 -17.51 -16.39 19.87
CA VAL A 537 -17.52 -17.08 18.57
C VAL A 537 -17.50 -18.60 18.70
N VAL A 538 -16.74 -19.14 19.64
CA VAL A 538 -16.60 -20.60 19.78
C VAL A 538 -17.91 -21.20 20.28
N PRO A 539 -18.52 -22.14 19.54
CA PRO A 539 -19.81 -22.68 19.89
C PRO A 539 -19.76 -23.46 21.20
N ARG A 540 -20.85 -23.37 21.97
CA ARG A 540 -21.02 -24.15 23.19
C ARG A 540 -20.99 -25.64 22.88
N GLN A 541 -20.38 -26.41 23.77
CA GLN A 541 -20.31 -27.87 23.68
C GLN A 541 -21.08 -28.55 24.82
N SER A 542 -21.27 -29.86 24.73
CA SER A 542 -21.88 -30.65 25.82
C SER A 542 -20.96 -30.79 27.06
N PHE A 543 -19.72 -30.34 26.94
CA PHE A 543 -18.72 -30.25 28.00
C PHE A 543 -18.17 -28.83 28.10
N GLU A 544 -17.46 -28.56 29.20
CA GLU A 544 -16.89 -27.24 29.46
C GLU A 544 -15.60 -27.08 28.65
N VAL A 545 -15.54 -26.03 27.83
CA VAL A 545 -14.38 -25.69 27.01
C VAL A 545 -13.63 -24.56 27.71
N ALA A 546 -12.33 -24.78 27.95
CA ALA A 546 -11.44 -23.76 28.47
C ALA A 546 -10.75 -23.06 27.30
N LEU A 547 -10.80 -21.73 27.30
CA LEU A 547 -10.05 -20.86 26.39
C LEU A 547 -8.93 -20.23 27.22
N GLN A 548 -7.68 -20.35 26.78
CA GLN A 548 -6.53 -19.90 27.57
C GLN A 548 -5.53 -19.19 26.68
N ALA A 549 -4.86 -18.17 27.21
CA ALA A 549 -3.68 -17.56 26.61
C ALA A 549 -2.47 -17.84 27.49
N ALA A 550 -1.31 -18.14 26.90
CA ALA A 550 -0.08 -18.43 27.62
C ALA A 550 1.14 -17.79 26.99
N ILE A 551 2.17 -17.57 27.81
CA ILE A 551 3.51 -17.16 27.36
C ILE A 551 4.47 -18.25 27.81
N GLY A 552 5.11 -18.95 26.86
CA GLY A 552 6.04 -20.04 27.18
C GLY A 552 5.43 -21.11 28.10
N GLY A 553 4.15 -21.44 27.90
CA GLY A 553 3.40 -22.40 28.72
C GLY A 553 2.82 -21.87 30.04
N ARG A 554 3.14 -20.64 30.46
CA ARG A 554 2.50 -20.00 31.63
C ARG A 554 1.20 -19.31 31.21
N TYR A 555 0.06 -19.80 31.69
CA TYR A 555 -1.23 -19.19 31.42
C TYR A 555 -1.36 -17.79 32.06
N ILE A 556 -1.71 -16.81 31.23
CA ILE A 556 -1.89 -15.39 31.60
C ILE A 556 -3.37 -14.97 31.62
N ALA A 557 -4.18 -15.58 30.74
CA ALA A 557 -5.62 -15.34 30.68
C ALA A 557 -6.38 -16.66 30.53
N ARG A 558 -7.61 -16.69 31.05
CA ARG A 558 -8.50 -17.85 30.93
C ARG A 558 -9.96 -17.42 30.91
N GLU A 559 -10.67 -17.90 29.92
CA GLU A 559 -12.12 -17.86 29.82
C GLU A 559 -12.69 -19.28 29.75
N THR A 560 -13.96 -19.41 30.14
CA THR A 560 -14.64 -20.72 30.17
C THR A 560 -15.99 -20.63 29.49
N ILE A 561 -16.20 -21.48 28.49
CA ILE A 561 -17.49 -21.66 27.83
C ILE A 561 -18.30 -22.69 28.60
N GLY A 562 -19.48 -22.27 29.07
CA GLY A 562 -20.40 -23.12 29.80
C GLY A 562 -20.93 -24.28 28.95
N ALA A 563 -20.92 -25.48 29.52
CA ALA A 563 -21.42 -26.69 28.88
C ALA A 563 -22.95 -26.71 28.78
N TYR A 564 -23.51 -27.14 27.64
CA TYR A 564 -24.94 -27.43 27.53
C TYR A 564 -25.39 -28.37 28.63
N ARG A 565 -26.52 -28.04 29.28
CA ARG A 565 -27.06 -28.82 30.39
C ARG A 565 -28.51 -29.14 30.13
N LYS A 566 -28.79 -30.42 29.90
CA LYS A 566 -30.15 -30.96 29.97
C LYS A 566 -30.62 -30.92 31.42
N ASP A 567 -31.83 -30.43 31.68
CA ASP A 567 -32.47 -30.61 32.97
C ASP A 567 -32.89 -32.08 33.14
N VAL A 568 -32.03 -32.84 33.83
CA VAL A 568 -32.28 -34.25 34.15
C VAL A 568 -33.19 -34.43 35.36
N THR A 569 -33.58 -33.34 36.02
CA THR A 569 -34.41 -33.35 37.23
C THR A 569 -35.83 -32.83 37.01
N GLY A 570 -36.12 -32.21 35.86
CA GLY A 570 -37.41 -31.56 35.58
C GLY A 570 -38.64 -32.46 35.64
N TYR A 571 -38.50 -33.77 35.41
CA TYR A 571 -39.61 -34.74 35.53
C TYR A 571 -39.73 -35.40 36.91
N LEU A 572 -38.90 -34.98 37.89
CA LEU A 572 -38.95 -35.51 39.26
C LEU A 572 -39.85 -34.63 40.14
N TYR A 573 -41.10 -35.06 40.34
CA TYR A 573 -42.12 -34.34 41.12
C TYR A 573 -42.02 -34.55 42.66
N GLY A 574 -40.95 -35.21 43.16
CA GLY A 574 -40.82 -35.59 44.57
C GLY A 574 -39.59 -35.00 45.30
N GLY A 575 -39.64 -35.02 46.64
CA GLY A 575 -38.57 -34.53 47.53
C GLY A 575 -37.37 -35.47 47.72
N ASP A 576 -37.33 -36.62 47.03
CA ASP A 576 -36.26 -37.61 47.19
C ASP A 576 -34.93 -37.12 46.57
N VAL A 577 -34.06 -36.63 47.46
CA VAL A 577 -32.72 -36.10 47.14
C VAL A 577 -31.83 -37.18 46.51
N SER A 578 -32.03 -38.47 46.82
CA SER A 578 -31.18 -39.56 46.33
C SER A 578 -31.30 -39.75 44.82
N ARG A 579 -32.53 -39.68 44.28
CA ARG A 579 -32.81 -39.81 42.84
C ARG A 579 -32.23 -38.63 42.05
N LYS A 580 -32.37 -37.40 42.57
CA LYS A 580 -31.75 -36.19 42.00
C LYS A 580 -30.23 -36.33 41.95
N LYS A 581 -29.59 -36.74 43.06
CA LYS A 581 -28.13 -36.96 43.13
C LYS A 581 -27.65 -38.00 42.13
N LYS A 582 -28.38 -39.12 41.96
CA LYS A 582 -28.01 -40.19 41.02
C LYS A 582 -27.98 -39.71 39.56
N LEU A 583 -28.98 -38.94 39.14
CA LEU A 583 -29.05 -38.39 37.78
C LEU A 583 -27.99 -37.32 37.52
N LEU A 584 -27.78 -36.44 38.49
CA LEU A 584 -26.71 -35.43 38.43
C LEU A 584 -25.31 -36.08 38.36
N ALA A 585 -25.07 -37.13 39.14
CA ALA A 585 -23.81 -37.88 39.10
C ALA A 585 -23.59 -38.56 37.73
N LYS A 586 -24.65 -39.14 37.14
CA LYS A 586 -24.59 -39.73 35.79
C LYS A 586 -24.28 -38.66 34.73
N GLN A 587 -24.93 -37.50 34.81
CA GLN A 587 -24.68 -36.36 33.91
C GLN A 587 -23.23 -35.86 34.05
N ALA A 588 -22.73 -35.69 35.29
CA ALA A 588 -21.36 -35.25 35.55
C ALA A 588 -20.32 -36.23 35.01
N LYS A 589 -20.52 -37.55 35.19
CA LYS A 589 -19.63 -38.59 34.64
C LYS A 589 -19.64 -38.59 33.11
N GLY A 590 -20.81 -38.41 32.50
CA GLY A 590 -20.95 -38.25 31.04
C GLY A 590 -20.16 -37.05 30.51
N LYS A 591 -20.31 -35.87 31.13
CA LYS A 591 -19.56 -34.67 30.77
C LYS A 591 -18.04 -34.83 30.94
N LYS A 592 -17.58 -35.47 32.01
CA LYS A 592 -16.15 -35.78 32.21
C LYS A 592 -15.59 -36.69 31.12
N ARG A 593 -16.38 -37.68 30.66
CA ARG A 593 -15.99 -38.55 29.55
C ARG A 593 -15.94 -37.77 28.24
N MET A 594 -16.95 -36.96 27.94
CA MET A 594 -16.97 -36.12 26.74
C MET A 594 -15.80 -35.13 26.71
N LYS A 595 -15.44 -34.50 27.85
CA LYS A 595 -14.29 -33.59 27.92
C LYS A 595 -12.94 -34.24 27.57
N ARG A 596 -12.77 -35.55 27.81
CA ARG A 596 -11.50 -36.24 27.51
C ARG A 596 -11.30 -36.59 26.05
N PHE A 597 -12.39 -36.78 25.30
CA PHE A 597 -12.36 -37.26 23.92
C PHE A 597 -12.93 -36.24 22.92
N GLY A 598 -13.65 -35.23 23.41
CA GLY A 598 -14.26 -34.21 22.59
C GLY A 598 -13.21 -33.23 22.11
N LYS A 599 -12.97 -33.21 20.80
CA LYS A 599 -12.30 -32.10 20.13
C LYS A 599 -13.28 -30.95 19.95
N VAL A 600 -12.76 -29.74 19.95
CA VAL A 600 -13.54 -28.53 19.72
C VAL A 600 -13.14 -28.02 18.35
N ASP A 601 -14.05 -28.11 17.39
CA ASP A 601 -13.84 -27.52 16.08
C ASP A 601 -13.95 -26.00 16.23
N ILE A 602 -12.93 -25.29 15.73
CA ILE A 602 -12.88 -23.83 15.74
C ILE A 602 -13.49 -23.36 14.42
N PRO A 603 -14.59 -22.60 14.46
CA PRO A 603 -15.17 -22.07 13.23
C PRO A 603 -14.19 -21.08 12.59
N SER A 604 -14.14 -21.07 11.25
CA SER A 604 -13.28 -20.14 10.49
C SER A 604 -13.57 -18.67 10.84
N GLU A 605 -14.82 -18.35 11.20
CA GLU A 605 -15.25 -17.03 11.68
C GLU A 605 -14.48 -16.55 12.92
N ALA A 606 -13.95 -17.46 13.75
CA ALA A 606 -13.16 -17.09 14.93
C ALA A 606 -11.86 -16.36 14.56
N PHE A 607 -11.30 -16.64 13.39
CA PHE A 607 -10.11 -15.97 12.87
C PHE A 607 -10.45 -14.58 12.33
N THR A 608 -11.60 -14.43 11.68
CA THR A 608 -12.06 -13.11 11.19
C THR A 608 -12.37 -12.14 12.33
N VAL A 609 -12.90 -12.64 13.45
CA VAL A 609 -13.20 -11.80 14.63
C VAL A 609 -11.93 -11.37 15.37
N MET A 610 -10.82 -12.12 15.24
CA MET A 610 -9.51 -11.70 15.79
C MET A 610 -8.90 -10.49 15.08
N LEU A 611 -9.33 -10.21 13.85
CA LEU A 611 -8.86 -9.07 13.07
C LEU A 611 -9.39 -7.73 13.56
N LYS A 612 -10.53 -7.71 14.28
CA LYS A 612 -11.15 -6.49 14.80
C LYS A 612 -10.79 -6.30 16.28
N ARG A 613 -9.93 -5.34 16.60
CA ARG A 613 -9.74 -4.82 17.97
C ARG A 613 -10.62 -3.59 18.16
N ASP A 614 -11.83 -3.82 18.69
CA ASP A 614 -12.70 -2.75 19.21
C ASP A 614 -11.95 -1.77 20.13
#